data_AF-A0A5C4MMN4-F1
#
_entry.id   AF-A0A5C4MMN4-F1
#
_cell.length_a   1.000
_cell.length_b   1.000
_cell.length_c   1.000
_cell.angle_alpha   90.00
_cell.angle_beta   90.00
_cell.angle_gamma   90.00
#
_symmetry.space_group_name_H-M   'P 1'
#
loop_
_entity.id
_entity.type
_entity.pdbx_description
1 polymer ?
#
loop_
_entity_poly.entity_id
_entity_poly.type
_entity_poly.pdbx_seq_one_letter_code
_entity_poly.pdbx_strand_id
1 'polypeptide(L)'
;MPYRPFVPCASLAVLTVLGACGTTYDVPPASEANLIQARAMFAEEQDPATAQRGERLAPAMAMVQYQRVVAKVEPVAEQFCRSQTAEIPGFNCDVTISVDAKTAERNAYQHYGSRGEPQVAITLPFIADARNPDELAFVLGHEFGHHIAQHIEKQQQQAVAGALILGALTAYGQAQATAANPYRYTGGDSREMQNMMNAGAAVGQMAFSQTYELESDVIATYITRAAGFDPVLGARFFAKPEEPRTPGGALSFWGTHPADETRLATVLETVGRLDAQGAAAE
;
A
#
# COMPACT_ATOMS: atom_id res chain seq x y z
N MET A 1 3.11 -26.07 55.27
CA MET A 1 2.24 -25.70 54.13
C MET A 1 3.14 -25.48 52.93
N PRO A 2 2.93 -26.17 51.79
CA PRO A 2 3.85 -26.10 50.65
C PRO A 2 3.61 -24.84 49.81
N TYR A 3 4.71 -24.34 49.25
CA TYR A 3 4.81 -23.21 48.32
C TYR A 3 4.07 -23.53 47.00
N ARG A 4 3.20 -22.62 46.53
CA ARG A 4 2.60 -22.65 45.18
C ARG A 4 3.39 -21.72 44.26
N PRO A 5 3.89 -22.19 43.10
CA PRO A 5 4.53 -21.28 42.15
C PRO A 5 3.48 -20.42 41.44
N PHE A 6 3.81 -19.14 41.27
CA PHE A 6 3.08 -18.22 40.40
C PHE A 6 3.19 -18.73 38.95
N VAL A 7 2.06 -19.01 38.31
CA VAL A 7 1.98 -19.24 36.86
C VAL A 7 1.83 -17.86 36.21
N PRO A 8 2.78 -17.37 35.40
CA PRO A 8 2.62 -16.08 34.75
C PRO A 8 1.57 -16.19 33.65
N CYS A 9 0.69 -15.18 33.62
CA CYS A 9 -0.41 -14.99 32.68
C CYS A 9 0.11 -14.60 31.27
N ALA A 10 1.01 -15.39 30.69
CA ALA A 10 1.63 -15.11 29.39
C ALA A 10 0.76 -15.56 28.19
N SER A 11 -0.31 -16.33 28.44
CA SER A 11 -1.09 -16.99 27.38
C SER A 11 -2.13 -16.09 26.71
N LEU A 12 -2.55 -14.98 27.34
CA LEU A 12 -3.62 -14.14 26.78
C LEU A 12 -3.13 -13.12 25.74
N ALA A 13 -1.89 -12.64 25.82
CA ALA A 13 -1.40 -11.58 24.92
C ALA A 13 -1.07 -12.08 23.50
N VAL A 14 -0.77 -13.37 23.33
CA VAL A 14 -0.36 -13.94 22.03
C VAL A 14 -1.57 -14.16 21.10
N LEU A 15 -2.75 -14.45 21.64
CA LEU A 15 -3.95 -14.73 20.85
C LEU A 15 -4.55 -13.48 20.18
N THR A 16 -4.36 -12.29 20.74
CA THR A 16 -4.89 -11.03 20.15
C THR A 16 -4.08 -10.51 18.96
N VAL A 17 -2.84 -10.98 18.75
CA VAL A 17 -1.97 -10.48 17.67
C VAL A 17 -2.32 -11.12 16.31
N LEU A 18 -2.93 -12.30 16.28
CA LEU A 18 -3.14 -13.06 15.04
C LEU A 18 -4.27 -12.53 14.14
N GLY A 19 -5.20 -11.72 14.66
CA GLY A 19 -6.32 -11.18 13.89
C GLY A 19 -6.01 -9.94 13.04
N ALA A 20 -4.82 -9.34 13.21
CA ALA A 20 -4.46 -8.05 12.61
C ALA A 20 -3.53 -8.15 11.38
N CYS A 21 -3.21 -9.36 10.91
CA CYS A 21 -2.16 -9.60 9.92
C CYS A 21 -2.69 -9.86 8.50
N GLY A 22 -3.71 -9.14 8.06
CA GLY A 22 -4.31 -9.37 6.74
C GLY A 22 -4.90 -8.13 6.09
N THR A 23 -5.46 -8.32 4.89
CA THR A 23 -6.25 -7.29 4.23
C THR A 23 -7.54 -7.03 5.03
N THR A 24 -8.03 -5.79 5.02
CA THR A 24 -9.33 -5.42 5.59
C THR A 24 -10.46 -5.87 4.67
N TYR A 25 -10.26 -5.75 3.36
CA TYR A 25 -11.23 -6.06 2.31
C TYR A 25 -10.84 -7.32 1.53
N ASP A 26 -11.83 -7.92 0.87
CA ASP A 26 -11.61 -9.07 -0.02
C ASP A 26 -10.79 -8.63 -1.24
N VAL A 27 -9.67 -9.32 -1.47
CA VAL A 27 -8.87 -9.16 -2.68
C VAL A 27 -9.17 -10.35 -3.59
N PRO A 28 -9.89 -10.14 -4.70
CA PRO A 28 -10.19 -11.21 -5.65
C PRO A 28 -8.90 -11.89 -6.13
N PRO A 29 -8.81 -13.23 -6.12
CA PRO A 29 -7.79 -13.88 -6.93
C PRO A 29 -8.10 -13.61 -8.40
N ALA A 30 -7.12 -13.12 -9.15
CA ALA A 30 -7.28 -12.88 -10.58
C ALA A 30 -7.45 -14.21 -11.34
N SER A 31 -8.46 -14.29 -12.20
CA SER A 31 -8.63 -15.41 -13.12
C SER A 31 -7.47 -15.53 -14.11
N GLU A 32 -7.25 -16.74 -14.66
CA GLU A 32 -6.23 -16.98 -15.68
C GLU A 32 -6.42 -16.08 -16.91
N ALA A 33 -7.68 -15.85 -17.32
CA ALA A 33 -8.01 -14.95 -18.41
C ALA A 33 -7.57 -13.50 -18.13
N ASN A 34 -7.86 -12.99 -16.92
CA ASN A 34 -7.47 -11.64 -16.52
C ASN A 34 -5.95 -11.50 -16.38
N LEU A 35 -5.24 -12.55 -15.95
CA LEU A 35 -3.77 -12.57 -15.92
C LEU A 35 -3.17 -12.50 -17.33
N ILE A 36 -3.73 -13.25 -18.29
CA ILE A 36 -3.29 -13.20 -19.70
C ILE A 36 -3.53 -11.81 -20.30
N GLN A 37 -4.69 -11.22 -20.02
CA GLN A 37 -5.02 -9.87 -20.49
C GLN A 37 -4.10 -8.81 -19.87
N ALA A 38 -3.88 -8.88 -18.56
CA ALA A 38 -2.99 -7.96 -17.84
C ALA A 38 -1.56 -8.02 -18.39
N ARG A 39 -1.03 -9.22 -18.67
CA ARG A 39 0.27 -9.43 -19.34
C ARG A 39 0.36 -8.73 -20.69
N ALA A 40 -0.67 -8.88 -21.52
CA ALA A 40 -0.71 -8.25 -22.83
C ALA A 40 -0.71 -6.72 -22.71
N MET A 41 -1.49 -6.16 -21.77
CA MET A 41 -1.51 -4.73 -21.49
C MET A 41 -0.16 -4.24 -20.95
N PHE A 42 0.50 -5.02 -20.09
CA PHE A 42 1.84 -4.69 -19.58
C PHE A 42 2.87 -4.62 -20.71
N ALA A 43 2.86 -5.61 -21.59
CA ALA A 43 3.74 -5.65 -22.76
C ALA A 43 3.49 -4.46 -23.70
N GLU A 44 2.23 -4.08 -23.90
CA GLU A 44 1.84 -2.90 -24.71
C GLU A 44 2.41 -1.60 -24.11
N GLU A 45 2.30 -1.39 -22.80
CA GLU A 45 2.80 -0.17 -22.14
C GLU A 45 4.33 -0.11 -22.07
N GLN A 46 5.01 -1.26 -22.02
CA GLN A 46 6.47 -1.34 -21.97
C GLN A 46 7.15 -1.23 -23.34
N ASP A 47 6.45 -1.57 -24.43
CA ASP A 47 7.01 -1.53 -25.77
C ASP A 47 6.96 -0.08 -26.34
N PRO A 48 8.10 0.56 -26.64
CA PRO A 48 8.13 1.92 -27.17
C PRO A 48 7.40 2.13 -28.51
N ALA A 49 7.08 1.06 -29.24
CA ALA A 49 6.33 1.10 -30.48
C ALA A 49 4.81 1.10 -30.28
N THR A 50 4.32 0.52 -29.20
CA THR A 50 2.88 0.36 -28.90
C THR A 50 2.42 1.18 -27.70
N ALA A 51 3.33 1.52 -26.79
CA ALA A 51 3.06 2.36 -25.65
C ALA A 51 2.41 3.67 -26.11
N GLN A 52 1.23 3.95 -25.56
CA GLN A 52 0.55 5.21 -25.84
C GLN A 52 1.44 6.35 -25.33
N ARG A 53 2.19 7.00 -26.21
CA ARG A 53 2.87 8.26 -25.86
C ARG A 53 1.82 9.35 -25.83
N GLY A 54 1.15 9.49 -24.69
CA GLY A 54 0.39 10.70 -24.42
C GLY A 54 1.33 11.89 -24.54
N GLU A 55 0.93 12.91 -25.30
CA GLU A 55 1.70 14.15 -25.37
C GLU A 55 1.72 14.76 -23.97
N ARG A 56 2.91 14.97 -23.39
CA ARG A 56 3.02 15.56 -22.05
C ARG A 56 2.28 16.89 -22.05
N LEU A 57 1.27 17.00 -21.18
CA LEU A 57 0.53 18.24 -21.04
C LEU A 57 1.46 19.37 -20.62
N ALA A 58 1.24 20.56 -21.15
CA ALA A 58 1.88 21.76 -20.63
C ALA A 58 1.55 21.88 -19.12
N PRO A 59 2.47 22.36 -18.26
CA PRO A 59 2.29 22.36 -16.81
C PRO A 59 0.96 22.97 -16.34
N ALA A 60 0.52 24.08 -16.95
CA ALA A 60 -0.76 24.71 -16.64
C ALA A 60 -1.96 23.81 -16.96
N MET A 61 -1.91 23.08 -18.09
CA MET A 61 -2.98 22.14 -18.47
C MET A 61 -2.98 20.90 -17.58
N ALA A 62 -1.80 20.38 -17.21
CA ALA A 62 -1.67 19.28 -16.28
C ALA A 62 -2.29 19.63 -14.91
N MET A 63 -2.08 20.85 -14.42
CA MET A 63 -2.71 21.34 -13.19
C MET A 63 -4.22 21.51 -13.30
N VAL A 64 -4.74 21.97 -14.45
CA VAL A 64 -6.19 22.03 -14.69
C VAL A 64 -6.81 20.63 -14.71
N GLN A 65 -6.14 19.65 -15.34
CA GLN A 65 -6.56 18.25 -15.31
C GLN A 65 -6.56 17.72 -13.86
N TYR A 66 -5.50 17.99 -13.11
CA TYR A 66 -5.39 17.61 -11.71
C TYR A 66 -6.54 18.13 -10.86
N GLN A 67 -6.84 19.43 -10.93
CA GLN A 67 -7.95 20.03 -10.17
C GLN A 67 -9.30 19.41 -10.53
N ARG A 68 -9.53 19.07 -11.81
CA ARG A 68 -10.77 18.43 -12.25
C ARG A 68 -10.90 17.00 -11.73
N VAL A 69 -9.80 16.25 -11.70
CA VAL A 69 -9.78 14.88 -11.17
C VAL A 69 -10.03 14.91 -9.67
N VAL A 70 -9.30 15.75 -8.92
CA VAL A 70 -9.49 15.91 -7.47
C VAL A 70 -10.93 16.25 -7.13
N ALA A 71 -11.52 17.25 -7.81
CA ALA A 71 -12.91 17.67 -7.56
C ALA A 71 -13.97 16.57 -7.79
N LYS A 72 -13.64 15.51 -8.54
CA LYS A 72 -14.52 14.36 -8.76
C LYS A 72 -14.21 13.20 -7.81
N VAL A 73 -12.93 12.91 -7.61
CA VAL A 73 -12.48 11.74 -6.85
C VAL A 73 -12.64 11.96 -5.35
N GLU A 74 -12.26 13.14 -4.83
CA GLU A 74 -12.28 13.45 -3.39
C GLU A 74 -13.65 13.17 -2.73
N PRO A 75 -14.77 13.77 -3.17
CA PRO A 75 -16.06 13.54 -2.50
C PRO A 75 -16.52 12.07 -2.55
N VAL A 76 -16.20 11.36 -3.64
CA VAL A 76 -16.51 9.94 -3.82
C VAL A 76 -15.65 9.08 -2.90
N ALA A 77 -14.35 9.35 -2.83
CA ALA A 77 -13.41 8.63 -2.00
C ALA A 77 -13.72 8.81 -0.51
N GLU A 78 -14.05 10.03 -0.08
CA GLU A 78 -14.46 10.28 1.29
C GLU A 78 -15.81 9.64 1.64
N GLN A 79 -16.77 9.64 0.71
CA GLN A 79 -18.05 8.95 0.91
C GLN A 79 -17.82 7.44 1.04
N PHE A 80 -16.99 6.87 0.18
CA PHE A 80 -16.58 5.47 0.25
C PHE A 80 -15.93 5.20 1.61
N CYS A 81 -14.93 5.99 2.00
CA CYS A 81 -14.29 5.93 3.32
C CYS A 81 -15.31 5.90 4.46
N ARG A 82 -16.19 6.90 4.54
CA ARG A 82 -17.22 7.00 5.60
C ARG A 82 -18.12 5.77 5.65
N SER A 83 -18.46 5.18 4.50
CA SER A 83 -19.28 3.98 4.45
C SER A 83 -18.52 2.73 4.93
N GLN A 84 -17.24 2.61 4.55
CA GLN A 84 -16.44 1.44 4.87
C GLN A 84 -15.86 1.47 6.28
N THR A 85 -15.75 2.65 6.91
CA THR A 85 -15.19 2.81 8.26
C THR A 85 -16.23 3.27 9.28
N ALA A 86 -17.53 3.11 8.98
CA ALA A 86 -18.62 3.55 9.84
C ALA A 86 -18.59 2.93 11.25
N GLU A 87 -18.03 1.71 11.35
CA GLU A 87 -17.89 0.98 12.63
C GLU A 87 -16.62 1.38 13.41
N ILE A 88 -15.75 2.21 12.85
CA ILE A 88 -14.49 2.64 13.48
C ILE A 88 -14.69 4.03 14.08
N PRO A 89 -14.85 4.17 15.40
CA PRO A 89 -15.17 5.45 16.02
C PRO A 89 -14.05 6.46 15.80
N GLY A 90 -14.41 7.64 15.27
CA GLY A 90 -13.47 8.73 15.05
C GLY A 90 -12.50 8.52 13.88
N PHE A 91 -12.74 7.54 13.00
CA PHE A 91 -11.96 7.41 11.77
C PHE A 91 -12.08 8.68 10.92
N ASN A 92 -10.93 9.28 10.58
CA ASN A 92 -10.91 10.54 9.86
C ASN A 92 -10.94 10.30 8.35
N CYS A 93 -12.07 10.59 7.70
CA CYS A 93 -12.22 10.51 6.25
C CYS A 93 -12.03 11.85 5.53
N ASP A 94 -11.70 12.93 6.25
CA ASP A 94 -11.36 14.24 5.67
C ASP A 94 -9.86 14.23 5.34
N VAL A 95 -9.54 13.82 4.11
CA VAL A 95 -8.17 13.59 3.63
C VAL A 95 -7.72 14.78 2.81
N THR A 96 -6.71 15.50 3.29
CA THR A 96 -6.18 16.65 2.54
C THR A 96 -5.35 16.16 1.35
N ILE A 97 -5.71 16.60 0.14
CA ILE A 97 -4.95 16.31 -1.08
C ILE A 97 -4.02 17.49 -1.39
N SER A 98 -2.74 17.20 -1.59
CA SER A 98 -1.69 18.20 -1.81
C SER A 98 -0.81 17.87 -3.01
N VAL A 99 -0.10 18.91 -3.50
CA VAL A 99 0.90 18.76 -4.57
C VAL A 99 2.28 18.88 -3.96
N ASP A 100 3.10 17.84 -4.10
CA ASP A 100 4.51 17.90 -3.75
C ASP A 100 5.35 18.41 -4.93
N ALA A 101 5.79 19.66 -4.81
CA ALA A 101 6.65 20.31 -5.79
C ALA A 101 8.16 20.18 -5.49
N LYS A 102 8.53 19.50 -4.39
CA LYS A 102 9.92 19.49 -3.90
C LYS A 102 10.75 18.37 -4.51
N THR A 103 10.12 17.28 -4.92
CA THR A 103 10.80 16.12 -5.52
C THR A 103 10.81 16.17 -7.04
N ALA A 104 11.89 15.68 -7.63
CA ALA A 104 12.03 15.47 -9.07
C ALA A 104 11.47 14.11 -9.53
N GLU A 105 11.14 13.23 -8.58
CA GLU A 105 10.65 11.87 -8.86
C GLU A 105 9.13 11.86 -9.03
N ARG A 106 8.63 11.00 -9.92
CA ARG A 106 7.20 10.71 -10.04
C ARG A 106 6.78 9.89 -8.83
N ASN A 107 5.88 10.42 -8.00
CA ASN A 107 5.32 9.67 -6.89
C ASN A 107 3.92 10.17 -6.51
N ALA A 108 3.20 9.33 -5.79
CA ALA A 108 2.03 9.66 -5.00
C ALA A 108 2.14 8.87 -3.70
N TYR A 109 1.70 9.45 -2.58
CA TYR A 109 1.80 8.75 -1.30
C TYR A 109 0.79 9.29 -0.28
N GLN A 110 0.25 8.36 0.50
CA GLN A 110 -0.49 8.64 1.72
C GLN A 110 0.46 8.84 2.91
N HIS A 111 0.15 9.81 3.77
CA HIS A 111 0.87 10.07 5.02
C HIS A 111 0.00 10.81 6.04
N TYR A 112 0.54 11.01 7.24
CA TYR A 112 -0.07 11.86 8.26
C TYR A 112 0.67 13.18 8.42
N GLY A 113 -0.09 14.26 8.58
CA GLY A 113 0.43 15.56 8.94
C GLY A 113 0.93 15.62 10.39
N SER A 114 1.54 16.76 10.74
CA SER A 114 2.08 16.99 12.08
C SER A 114 1.05 16.92 13.21
N ARG A 115 -0.25 17.07 12.91
CA ARG A 115 -1.35 16.97 13.88
C ARG A 115 -2.09 15.63 13.78
N GLY A 116 -1.58 14.69 12.97
CA GLY A 116 -2.22 13.40 12.72
C GLY A 116 -3.36 13.45 11.69
N GLU A 117 -3.50 14.55 10.93
CA GLU A 117 -4.47 14.62 9.85
C GLU A 117 -4.03 13.75 8.65
N PRO A 118 -4.90 12.95 8.03
CA PRO A 118 -4.55 12.15 6.88
C PRO A 118 -4.35 13.04 5.64
N GLN A 119 -3.32 12.73 4.87
CA GLN A 119 -2.97 13.48 3.67
C GLN A 119 -2.58 12.54 2.54
N VAL A 120 -2.94 12.94 1.32
CA VAL A 120 -2.41 12.38 0.08
C VAL A 120 -1.60 13.45 -0.62
N ALA A 121 -0.37 13.12 -1.00
CA ALA A 121 0.48 13.99 -1.80
C ALA A 121 0.69 13.37 -3.18
N ILE A 122 0.59 14.18 -4.23
CA ILE A 122 0.94 13.79 -5.60
C ILE A 122 2.04 14.73 -6.09
N THR A 123 3.12 14.17 -6.66
CA THR A 123 4.26 14.99 -7.05
C THR A 123 4.00 15.73 -8.37
N LEU A 124 4.60 16.91 -8.56
CA LEU A 124 4.52 17.63 -9.83
C LEU A 124 4.99 16.79 -11.04
N PRO A 125 6.11 16.04 -10.97
CA PRO A 125 6.50 15.12 -12.03
C PRO A 125 5.45 14.06 -12.34
N PHE A 126 4.76 13.52 -11.33
CA PHE A 126 3.67 12.58 -11.56
C PHE A 126 2.53 13.25 -12.33
N ILE A 127 2.06 14.42 -11.89
CA ILE A 127 0.97 15.16 -12.53
C ILE A 127 1.30 15.47 -14.01
N ALA A 128 2.56 15.80 -14.30
CA ALA A 128 3.03 16.08 -15.65
C ALA A 128 3.14 14.82 -16.55
N ASP A 129 3.26 13.63 -15.96
CA ASP A 129 3.45 12.37 -16.67
C ASP A 129 2.15 11.55 -16.84
N ALA A 130 1.10 11.89 -16.10
CA ALA A 130 -0.24 11.35 -16.29
C ALA A 130 -0.77 11.75 -17.69
N ARG A 131 -1.05 10.74 -18.53
CA ARG A 131 -1.43 10.92 -19.95
C ARG A 131 -2.90 11.31 -20.11
N ASN A 132 -3.73 10.92 -19.15
CA ASN A 132 -5.17 11.10 -19.16
C ASN A 132 -5.67 11.27 -17.71
N PRO A 133 -6.90 11.78 -17.51
CA PRO A 133 -7.45 11.94 -16.18
C PRO A 133 -7.74 10.61 -15.46
N ASP A 134 -7.92 9.50 -16.19
CA ASP A 134 -8.18 8.17 -15.61
C ASP A 134 -6.96 7.64 -14.83
N GLU A 135 -5.74 7.82 -15.37
CA GLU A 135 -4.48 7.48 -14.67
C GLU A 135 -4.34 8.25 -13.36
N LEU A 136 -4.63 9.56 -13.39
CA LEU A 136 -4.56 10.38 -12.19
C LEU A 136 -5.66 10.02 -11.18
N ALA A 137 -6.87 9.71 -11.67
CA ALA A 137 -7.99 9.32 -10.83
C ALA A 137 -7.72 7.99 -10.12
N PHE A 138 -7.17 7.02 -10.85
CA PHE A 138 -6.83 5.72 -10.32
C PHE A 138 -5.75 5.80 -9.24
N VAL A 139 -4.66 6.53 -9.49
CA VAL A 139 -3.60 6.68 -8.48
C VAL A 139 -4.09 7.46 -7.26
N LEU A 140 -4.89 8.51 -7.43
CA LEU A 140 -5.49 9.19 -6.29
C LEU A 140 -6.41 8.25 -5.49
N GLY A 141 -7.25 7.46 -6.17
CA GLY A 141 -8.08 6.44 -5.52
C GLY A 141 -7.27 5.37 -4.79
N HIS A 142 -6.11 5.00 -5.31
CA HIS A 142 -5.18 4.05 -4.70
C HIS A 142 -4.57 4.59 -3.39
N GLU A 143 -4.15 5.87 -3.36
CA GLU A 143 -3.68 6.50 -2.11
C GLU A 143 -4.79 6.62 -1.05
N PHE A 144 -6.03 6.90 -1.47
CA PHE A 144 -7.18 6.80 -0.57
C PHE A 144 -7.38 5.36 -0.07
N GLY A 145 -7.18 4.37 -0.93
CA GLY A 145 -7.21 2.94 -0.57
C GLY A 145 -6.27 2.61 0.59
N HIS A 146 -5.03 3.12 0.55
CA HIS A 146 -4.09 2.94 1.65
C HIS A 146 -4.60 3.51 2.99
N HIS A 147 -5.19 4.71 2.94
CA HIS A 147 -5.79 5.32 4.13
C HIS A 147 -6.96 4.50 4.66
N ILE A 148 -7.93 4.19 3.80
CA ILE A 148 -9.17 3.49 4.16
C ILE A 148 -8.87 2.10 4.74
N ALA A 149 -7.90 1.38 4.16
CA ALA A 149 -7.48 0.06 4.63
C ALA A 149 -6.50 0.09 5.82
N GLN A 150 -6.15 1.28 6.33
CA GLN A 150 -5.24 1.47 7.48
C GLN A 150 -3.85 0.84 7.27
N HIS A 151 -3.32 0.94 6.04
CA HIS A 151 -2.07 0.26 5.69
C HIS A 151 -0.86 0.78 6.48
N ILE A 152 -0.82 2.07 6.83
CA ILE A 152 0.25 2.60 7.70
C ILE A 152 0.20 1.96 9.09
N GLU A 153 -0.97 1.92 9.73
CA GLU A 153 -1.14 1.36 11.07
C GLU A 153 -0.81 -0.13 11.08
N LYS A 154 -1.34 -0.87 10.10
CA LYS A 154 -1.06 -2.29 9.95
C LYS A 154 0.44 -2.55 9.74
N GLN A 155 1.08 -1.79 8.85
CA GLN A 155 2.51 -1.94 8.59
C GLN A 155 3.36 -1.65 9.84
N GLN A 156 2.98 -0.65 10.65
CA GLN A 156 3.62 -0.40 11.94
C GLN A 156 3.43 -1.55 12.93
N GLN A 157 2.21 -2.10 13.02
CA GLN A 157 1.93 -3.26 13.86
C GLN A 157 2.75 -4.49 13.43
N GLN A 158 2.87 -4.75 12.13
CA GLN A 158 3.69 -5.84 11.61
C GLN A 158 5.19 -5.63 11.87
N ALA A 159 5.67 -4.39 11.78
CA ALA A 159 7.05 -4.06 12.15
C ALA A 159 7.32 -4.39 13.63
N VAL A 160 6.42 -3.98 14.53
CA VAL A 160 6.55 -4.27 15.97
C VAL A 160 6.47 -5.78 16.22
N ALA A 161 5.52 -6.48 15.62
CA ALA A 161 5.38 -7.93 15.76
C ALA A 161 6.64 -8.67 15.29
N GLY A 162 7.15 -8.33 14.10
CA GLY A 162 8.38 -8.90 13.56
C GLY A 162 9.60 -8.65 14.44
N ALA A 163 9.75 -7.42 14.96
CA ALA A 163 10.83 -7.07 15.89
C ALA A 163 10.77 -7.91 17.17
N LEU A 164 9.58 -8.07 17.74
CA LEU A 164 9.38 -8.85 18.97
C LEU A 164 9.65 -10.34 18.75
N ILE A 165 9.18 -10.91 17.63
CA ILE A 165 9.41 -12.32 17.29
C ILE A 165 10.90 -12.59 17.13
N LEU A 166 11.60 -11.81 16.30
CA LEU A 166 13.01 -12.06 16.04
C LEU A 166 13.86 -11.74 17.27
N GLY A 167 13.54 -10.69 18.02
CA GLY A 167 14.18 -10.37 19.30
C GLY A 167 14.04 -11.50 20.34
N ALA A 168 12.84 -12.10 20.46
CA ALA A 168 12.61 -13.21 21.37
C ALA A 168 13.39 -14.48 20.97
N LEU A 169 13.44 -14.79 19.67
CA LEU A 169 14.23 -15.91 19.16
C LEU A 169 15.73 -15.72 19.42
N THR A 170 16.26 -14.52 19.20
CA THR A 170 17.65 -14.18 19.49
C THR A 170 17.94 -14.29 20.99
N ALA A 171 17.06 -13.75 21.85
CA ALA A 171 17.21 -13.83 23.31
C ALA A 171 17.22 -15.28 23.80
N TYR A 172 16.32 -16.11 23.27
CA TYR A 172 16.29 -17.54 23.57
C TYR A 172 17.58 -18.24 23.14
N GLY A 173 18.07 -17.98 21.93
CA GLY A 173 19.34 -18.53 21.43
C GLY A 173 20.54 -18.11 22.28
N GLN A 174 20.62 -16.84 22.68
CA GLN A 174 21.66 -16.35 23.57
C GLN A 174 21.59 -16.99 24.96
N ALA A 175 20.38 -17.16 25.52
CA ALA A 175 20.19 -17.85 26.79
C ALA A 175 20.66 -19.31 26.73
N GLN A 176 20.33 -20.04 25.65
CA GLN A 176 20.79 -21.41 25.42
C GLN A 176 22.32 -21.49 25.29
N ALA A 177 22.93 -20.57 24.54
CA ALA A 177 24.39 -20.52 24.38
C ALA A 177 25.12 -20.20 25.70
N THR A 178 24.58 -19.30 26.51
CA THR A 178 25.12 -18.98 27.84
C THR A 178 24.97 -20.16 28.81
N ALA A 179 23.85 -20.88 28.76
CA ALA A 179 23.67 -22.11 29.54
C ALA A 179 24.67 -23.20 29.15
N ALA A 180 25.02 -23.29 27.86
CA ALA A 180 26.01 -24.25 27.36
C ALA A 180 27.47 -23.87 27.70
N ASN A 181 27.78 -22.57 27.81
CA ASN A 181 29.09 -22.09 28.24
C ASN A 181 28.97 -20.80 29.09
N PRO A 182 29.02 -20.90 30.43
CA PRO A 182 28.89 -19.74 31.33
C PRO A 182 29.99 -18.69 31.21
N TYR A 183 31.14 -19.03 30.60
CA TYR A 183 32.26 -18.10 30.38
C TYR A 183 32.20 -17.40 29.01
N ARG A 184 31.12 -17.59 28.23
CA ARG A 184 30.92 -16.91 26.95
C ARG A 184 30.84 -15.39 27.18
N TYR A 185 31.63 -14.63 26.41
CA TYR A 185 31.56 -13.17 26.39
C TYR A 185 30.24 -12.70 25.74
N THR A 186 29.46 -11.91 26.46
CA THR A 186 28.13 -11.40 26.05
C THR A 186 28.13 -9.90 25.71
N GLY A 187 29.30 -9.25 25.68
CA GLY A 187 29.40 -7.78 25.51
C GLY A 187 28.96 -7.25 24.13
N GLY A 188 28.72 -8.14 23.15
CA GLY A 188 28.13 -7.80 21.84
C GLY A 188 26.61 -8.01 21.75
N ASP A 189 25.99 -8.60 22.78
CA ASP A 189 24.66 -9.19 22.69
C ASP A 189 23.55 -8.13 22.52
N SER A 190 23.75 -6.91 23.04
CA SER A 190 22.76 -5.82 22.94
C SER A 190 22.69 -5.18 21.54
N ARG A 191 23.82 -5.04 20.85
CA ARG A 191 23.86 -4.57 19.46
C ARG A 191 23.32 -5.65 18.52
N GLU A 192 23.69 -6.90 18.76
CA GLU A 192 23.12 -8.03 18.03
C GLU A 192 21.60 -8.09 18.21
N MET A 193 21.10 -7.94 19.44
CA MET A 193 19.66 -7.88 19.72
C MET A 193 18.97 -6.75 18.95
N GLN A 194 19.51 -5.53 19.00
CA GLN A 194 18.94 -4.40 18.25
C GLN A 194 18.94 -4.65 16.75
N ASN A 195 20.02 -5.20 16.20
CA ASN A 195 20.10 -5.54 14.77
C ASN A 195 19.06 -6.58 14.39
N MET A 196 18.86 -7.60 15.24
CA MET A 196 17.87 -8.65 15.00
C MET A 196 16.44 -8.12 15.15
N MET A 197 16.16 -7.24 16.11
CA MET A 197 14.86 -6.57 16.20
C MET A 197 14.59 -5.69 14.97
N ASN A 198 15.59 -4.93 14.50
CA ASN A 198 15.45 -4.11 13.30
C ASN A 198 15.24 -4.98 12.04
N ALA A 199 15.94 -6.10 11.92
CA ALA A 199 15.73 -7.05 10.84
C ALA A 199 14.32 -7.67 10.91
N GLY A 200 13.85 -7.99 12.12
CA GLY A 200 12.50 -8.49 12.35
C GLY A 200 11.44 -7.47 11.94
N ALA A 201 11.64 -6.20 12.28
CA ALA A 201 10.77 -5.11 11.85
C ALA A 201 10.70 -5.00 10.34
N ALA A 202 11.86 -4.98 9.66
CA ALA A 202 11.92 -4.89 8.20
C ALA A 202 11.19 -6.07 7.52
N VAL A 203 11.40 -7.30 8.01
CA VAL A 203 10.69 -8.49 7.50
C VAL A 203 9.18 -8.37 7.72
N GLY A 204 8.76 -7.90 8.89
CA GLY A 204 7.34 -7.67 9.20
C GLY A 204 6.69 -6.68 8.24
N GLN A 205 7.37 -5.57 7.93
CA GLN A 205 6.87 -4.57 6.98
C GLN A 205 6.76 -5.11 5.55
N MET A 206 7.70 -5.95 5.12
CA MET A 206 7.72 -6.49 3.76
C MET A 206 6.66 -7.56 3.54
N ALA A 207 6.35 -8.37 4.56
CA ALA A 207 5.52 -9.57 4.45
C ALA A 207 4.13 -9.33 3.82
N PHE A 208 3.54 -8.14 3.99
CA PHE A 208 2.20 -7.80 3.51
C PHE A 208 2.18 -6.63 2.51
N SER A 209 3.35 -6.12 2.12
CA SER A 209 3.45 -4.98 1.21
C SER A 209 2.66 -5.20 -0.08
N GLN A 210 2.91 -6.32 -0.78
CA GLN A 210 2.19 -6.65 -2.02
C GLN A 210 0.69 -6.87 -1.82
N THR A 211 0.26 -7.50 -0.72
CA THR A 211 -1.17 -7.69 -0.44
C THR A 211 -1.89 -6.38 -0.18
N TYR A 212 -1.21 -5.40 0.43
CA TYR A 212 -1.74 -4.06 0.64
C TYR A 212 -1.83 -3.27 -0.66
N GLU A 213 -0.89 -3.43 -1.59
CA GLU A 213 -1.00 -2.84 -2.93
C GLU A 213 -2.26 -3.35 -3.66
N LEU A 214 -2.48 -4.67 -3.66
CA LEU A 214 -3.65 -5.28 -4.31
C LEU A 214 -4.96 -4.85 -3.65
N GLU A 215 -4.98 -4.73 -2.32
CA GLU A 215 -6.14 -4.22 -1.58
C GLU A 215 -6.44 -2.75 -1.94
N SER A 216 -5.41 -1.90 -1.99
CA SER A 216 -5.54 -0.51 -2.44
C SER A 216 -6.04 -0.44 -3.89
N ASP A 217 -5.62 -1.33 -4.78
CA ASP A 217 -6.08 -1.39 -6.18
C ASP A 217 -7.56 -1.77 -6.30
N VAL A 218 -8.04 -2.68 -5.45
CA VAL A 218 -9.47 -3.02 -5.36
C VAL A 218 -10.25 -1.76 -4.97
N ILE A 219 -9.86 -1.09 -3.88
CA ILE A 219 -10.53 0.14 -3.41
C ILE A 219 -10.47 1.25 -4.48
N ALA A 220 -9.30 1.45 -5.10
CA ALA A 220 -9.09 2.40 -6.19
C ALA A 220 -10.06 2.14 -7.34
N THR A 221 -10.30 0.87 -7.69
CA THR A 221 -11.24 0.48 -8.74
C THR A 221 -12.67 0.95 -8.43
N TYR A 222 -13.14 0.75 -7.20
CA TYR A 222 -14.46 1.24 -6.76
C TYR A 222 -14.54 2.77 -6.83
N ILE A 223 -13.56 3.47 -6.25
CA ILE A 223 -13.54 4.94 -6.19
C ILE A 223 -13.47 5.54 -7.59
N THR A 224 -12.56 5.05 -8.42
CA THR A 224 -12.32 5.57 -9.79
C THR A 224 -13.56 5.41 -10.66
N ARG A 225 -14.18 4.22 -10.62
CA ARG A 225 -15.40 3.97 -11.37
C ARG A 225 -16.57 4.84 -10.86
N ALA A 226 -16.74 4.94 -9.55
CA ALA A 226 -17.80 5.78 -8.97
C ALA A 226 -17.60 7.28 -9.24
N ALA A 227 -16.36 7.74 -9.40
CA ALA A 227 -16.02 9.10 -9.83
C ALA A 227 -16.21 9.34 -11.34
N GLY A 228 -16.61 8.31 -12.10
CA GLY A 228 -16.91 8.38 -13.53
C GLY A 228 -15.67 8.31 -14.43
N PHE A 229 -14.59 7.68 -13.95
CA PHE A 229 -13.37 7.40 -14.71
C PHE A 229 -13.26 5.89 -15.02
N ASP A 230 -12.42 5.54 -15.99
CA ASP A 230 -12.14 4.15 -16.35
C ASP A 230 -10.99 3.60 -15.49
N PRO A 231 -11.26 2.68 -14.54
CA PRO A 231 -10.23 2.11 -13.69
C PRO A 231 -9.21 1.24 -14.45
N VAL A 232 -9.60 0.57 -15.54
CA VAL A 232 -8.70 -0.27 -16.33
C VAL A 232 -7.73 0.61 -17.11
N LEU A 233 -8.23 1.70 -17.71
CA LEU A 233 -7.39 2.69 -18.38
C LEU A 233 -6.46 3.39 -17.39
N GLY A 234 -6.95 3.71 -16.19
CA GLY A 234 -6.14 4.35 -15.16
C GLY A 234 -5.02 3.46 -14.60
N ALA A 235 -5.33 2.19 -14.32
CA ALA A 235 -4.37 1.22 -13.79
C ALA A 235 -3.22 0.88 -14.75
N ARG A 236 -3.36 1.16 -16.06
CA ARG A 236 -2.25 1.07 -17.02
C ARG A 236 -1.06 1.96 -16.64
N PHE A 237 -1.24 2.98 -15.80
CA PHE A 237 -0.12 3.76 -15.26
C PHE A 237 0.95 2.87 -14.62
N PHE A 238 0.57 1.81 -13.90
CA PHE A 238 1.51 0.90 -13.22
C PHE A 238 2.36 0.07 -14.18
N ALA A 239 1.91 -0.07 -15.43
CA ALA A 239 2.63 -0.76 -16.47
C ALA A 239 3.61 0.14 -17.24
N LYS A 240 3.61 1.46 -16.98
CA LYS A 240 4.54 2.38 -17.63
C LYS A 240 5.98 2.05 -17.25
N PRO A 241 6.92 2.13 -18.21
CA PRO A 241 8.33 1.96 -17.92
C PRO A 241 8.85 3.14 -17.08
N GLU A 242 9.71 2.82 -16.12
CA GLU A 242 10.50 3.80 -15.39
C GLU A 242 11.87 3.96 -16.05
N GLU A 243 12.36 5.20 -16.19
CA GLU A 243 13.76 5.38 -16.59
C GLU A 243 14.68 4.75 -15.52
N PRO A 244 15.84 4.17 -15.92
CA PRO A 244 16.65 3.37 -15.02
C PRO A 244 16.96 4.09 -13.70
N ARG A 245 16.44 3.50 -12.60
CA ARG A 245 16.70 3.81 -11.19
C ARG A 245 17.77 4.88 -11.00
N THR A 246 17.34 6.12 -10.83
CA THR A 246 18.17 7.17 -10.24
C THR A 246 18.65 6.68 -8.86
N PRO A 247 19.69 7.26 -8.25
CA PRO A 247 20.02 7.01 -6.85
C PRO A 247 18.82 7.24 -5.89
N GLY A 248 17.78 7.96 -6.34
CA GLY A 248 16.51 8.18 -5.66
C GLY A 248 15.39 7.19 -6.03
N GLY A 249 15.63 6.14 -6.81
CA GLY A 249 14.59 5.21 -7.28
C GLY A 249 13.89 4.37 -6.20
N ALA A 250 14.34 4.44 -4.95
CA ALA A 250 13.56 3.92 -3.81
C ALA A 250 12.45 4.90 -3.36
N LEU A 251 12.57 6.18 -3.73
CA LEU A 251 11.62 7.26 -3.43
C LEU A 251 10.67 7.54 -4.60
N SER A 252 10.81 6.86 -5.73
CA SER A 252 9.89 6.95 -6.86
C SER A 252 8.68 6.04 -6.67
N PHE A 253 7.65 6.23 -7.47
CA PHE A 253 6.41 5.46 -7.42
C PHE A 253 6.65 3.95 -7.50
N TRP A 254 7.61 3.46 -8.28
CA TRP A 254 7.92 2.03 -8.39
C TRP A 254 8.79 1.50 -7.24
N GLY A 255 9.48 2.41 -6.54
CA GLY A 255 10.20 2.11 -5.29
C GLY A 255 9.24 1.93 -4.12
N THR A 256 8.16 2.73 -4.07
CA THR A 256 7.12 2.64 -3.04
C THR A 256 5.99 1.68 -3.40
N HIS A 257 5.70 1.52 -4.69
CA HIS A 257 4.64 0.66 -5.27
C HIS A 257 5.20 -0.19 -6.42
N PRO A 258 5.77 -1.36 -6.14
CA PRO A 258 6.34 -2.21 -7.19
C PRO A 258 5.33 -2.52 -8.31
N ALA A 259 5.76 -2.32 -9.55
CA ALA A 259 5.00 -2.70 -10.73
C ALA A 259 4.84 -4.22 -10.82
N ASP A 260 3.61 -4.69 -11.04
CA ASP A 260 3.26 -6.10 -11.09
C ASP A 260 2.02 -6.31 -11.97
N GLU A 261 2.10 -7.25 -12.91
CA GLU A 261 0.98 -7.65 -13.79
C GLU A 261 -0.25 -8.09 -12.97
N THR A 262 -0.02 -8.66 -11.79
CA THR A 262 -1.07 -9.11 -10.86
C THR A 262 -1.97 -7.96 -10.45
N ARG A 263 -1.42 -6.75 -10.26
CA ARG A 263 -2.19 -5.55 -9.91
C ARG A 263 -3.23 -5.21 -10.96
N LEU A 264 -2.80 -5.20 -12.23
CA LEU A 264 -3.70 -4.94 -13.36
C LEU A 264 -4.74 -6.06 -13.52
N ALA A 265 -4.35 -7.31 -13.27
CA ALA A 265 -5.27 -8.44 -13.28
C ALA A 265 -6.32 -8.33 -12.15
N THR A 266 -5.93 -7.86 -10.96
CA THR A 266 -6.85 -7.58 -9.84
C THR A 266 -7.84 -6.47 -10.19
N VAL A 267 -7.40 -5.42 -10.89
CA VAL A 267 -8.31 -4.36 -11.39
C VAL A 267 -9.32 -4.93 -12.38
N LEU A 268 -8.87 -5.71 -13.37
CA LEU A 268 -9.77 -6.38 -14.34
C LEU A 268 -10.80 -7.28 -13.64
N GLU A 269 -10.37 -8.07 -12.67
CA GLU A 269 -11.23 -8.94 -11.88
C GLU A 269 -12.27 -8.15 -11.08
N THR A 270 -11.85 -7.03 -10.46
CA THR A 270 -12.72 -6.17 -9.67
C THR A 270 -13.76 -5.48 -10.55
N VAL A 271 -13.36 -5.00 -11.73
CA VAL A 271 -14.29 -4.42 -12.72
C VAL A 271 -15.33 -5.44 -13.17
N GLY A 272 -14.92 -6.67 -13.48
CA GLY A 272 -15.85 -7.73 -13.87
C GLY A 272 -16.88 -8.06 -12.79
N ARG A 273 -16.46 -8.06 -11.50
CA ARG A 273 -17.39 -8.22 -10.37
C ARG A 273 -18.37 -7.07 -10.24
N LEU A 274 -17.90 -5.83 -10.43
CA LEU A 274 -18.74 -4.63 -10.41
C LEU A 274 -19.79 -4.63 -11.52
N ASP A 275 -19.41 -5.04 -12.73
CA ASP A 275 -20.33 -5.17 -13.87
C ASP A 275 -21.41 -6.21 -13.60
N ALA A 276 -21.03 -7.37 -13.04
CA ALA A 276 -21.97 -8.43 -12.68
C ALA A 276 -22.95 -8.00 -11.58
N GLN A 277 -22.48 -7.24 -10.58
CA GLN A 277 -23.33 -6.69 -9.51
C GLN A 277 -24.31 -5.65 -10.04
N GLY A 278 -23.85 -4.75 -10.91
CA GLY A 278 -24.70 -3.74 -11.55
C GLY A 278 -25.83 -4.37 -12.36
N ALA A 279 -25.51 -5.38 -13.19
CA ALA A 279 -26.50 -6.10 -13.99
C ALA A 279 -27.52 -6.91 -13.15
N ALA A 280 -27.17 -7.28 -11.91
CA ALA A 280 -28.08 -7.98 -11.01
C ALA A 280 -29.02 -7.03 -10.23
N ALA A 281 -28.74 -5.73 -10.22
CA ALA A 281 -29.53 -4.71 -9.53
C ALA A 281 -30.57 -4.01 -10.44
N GLU A 282 -30.53 -4.26 -11.75
CA GLU A 282 -31.47 -3.78 -12.78
C GLU A 282 -32.57 -4.82 -13.08
#